data_AF-A0A7J6SFB1-F1
#
_entry.id   AF-A0A7J6SFB1-F1
#
_cell.length_a   1.000
_cell.length_b   1.000
_cell.length_c   1.000
_cell.angle_alpha   90.00
_cell.angle_beta   90.00
_cell.angle_gamma   90.00
#
_symmetry.space_group_name_H-M   'P 1'
#
loop_
_entity.id
_entity.type
_entity.pdbx_description
1 polymer ?
#
loop_
_entity_poly.entity_id
_entity_poly.type
_entity_poly.pdbx_seq_one_letter_code
_entity_poly.pdbx_strand_id
1 'polypeptide(L)'
;MKVARHVEFTKHLEMTDYLTITMGQRTAFYTLSAFVVHDGSSPSSGHYRAFAHVCGKWFECNDHTITMVAESNAFAQCGYLFFYDRFFPTIGGGSEPFDTPNLVREVDDLMDVEDDMLSLEWKSPRSLRPSDGSDVSM
;
A
#
# COMPACT_ATOMS: atom_id res chain seq x y z
N MET A 1 -25.04 0.25 -9.17
CA MET A 1 -25.18 1.03 -7.92
C MET A 1 -24.04 0.64 -6.99
N LYS A 2 -23.38 1.60 -6.33
CA LYS A 2 -22.31 1.29 -5.36
C LYS A 2 -22.91 0.62 -4.12
N VAL A 3 -22.24 -0.41 -3.58
CA VAL A 3 -22.58 -0.96 -2.26
C VAL A 3 -22.10 0.02 -1.19
N ALA A 4 -23.03 0.58 -0.42
CA ALA A 4 -22.76 1.62 0.59
C ALA A 4 -22.68 1.07 2.02
N ARG A 5 -22.76 -0.26 2.20
CA ARG A 5 -22.68 -0.89 3.52
C ARG A 5 -21.27 -0.72 4.09
N HIS A 6 -21.16 -0.21 5.31
CA HIS A 6 -19.91 -0.22 6.05
C HIS A 6 -19.50 -1.67 6.35
N VAL A 7 -18.23 -1.98 6.05
CA VAL A 7 -17.60 -3.24 6.40
C VAL A 7 -16.48 -2.90 7.35
N GLU A 8 -16.57 -3.44 8.56
CA GLU A 8 -15.53 -3.24 9.57
C GLU A 8 -14.21 -3.82 9.09
N PHE A 9 -13.12 -3.13 9.40
CA PHE A 9 -11.76 -3.54 9.11
C PHE A 9 -10.89 -3.23 10.32
N THR A 10 -9.78 -3.93 10.44
CA THR A 10 -8.91 -3.88 11.62
C THR A 10 -7.57 -3.25 11.29
N LYS A 11 -6.95 -2.61 12.27
CA LYS A 11 -5.58 -2.09 12.14
C LYS A 11 -4.58 -3.23 11.91
N HIS A 12 -4.83 -4.36 12.53
CA HIS A 12 -3.97 -5.53 12.50
C HIS A 12 -4.70 -6.67 11.81
N LEU A 13 -4.05 -7.28 10.83
CA LEU A 13 -4.62 -8.32 9.99
C LEU A 13 -3.73 -9.56 10.04
N GLU A 14 -4.29 -10.65 10.54
CA GLU A 14 -3.68 -11.96 10.50
C GLU A 14 -4.26 -12.77 9.33
N MET A 15 -3.40 -13.20 8.41
CA MET A 15 -3.78 -14.01 7.25
C MET A 15 -3.29 -15.45 7.33
N THR A 16 -2.68 -15.87 8.45
CA THR A 16 -2.00 -17.15 8.59
C THR A 16 -2.83 -18.34 8.09
N ASP A 17 -4.11 -18.41 8.47
CA ASP A 17 -5.01 -19.53 8.12
C ASP A 17 -5.44 -19.55 6.64
N TYR A 18 -5.20 -18.46 5.90
CA TYR A 18 -5.58 -18.33 4.50
C TYR A 18 -4.44 -18.57 3.52
N LEU A 19 -3.21 -18.83 4.02
CA LEU A 19 -2.06 -19.09 3.19
C LEU A 19 -1.81 -20.59 3.01
N THR A 20 -1.41 -20.97 1.79
CA THR A 20 -0.89 -22.32 1.55
C THR A 20 0.43 -22.48 2.28
N ILE A 21 0.52 -23.52 3.11
CA ILE A 21 1.73 -23.86 3.87
C ILE A 21 2.82 -24.27 2.87
N THR A 22 3.60 -23.29 2.43
CA THR A 22 4.71 -23.49 1.51
C THR A 22 5.98 -23.09 2.25
N MET A 23 6.81 -24.10 2.51
CA MET A 23 8.13 -24.09 3.16
C MET A 23 8.62 -22.74 3.74
N GLY A 24 8.40 -22.54 5.04
CA GLY A 24 9.21 -21.62 5.86
C GLY A 24 8.50 -20.42 6.48
N GLN A 25 7.35 -19.98 5.94
CA GLN A 25 6.60 -18.87 6.53
C GLN A 25 5.30 -19.38 7.14
N ARG A 26 5.32 -19.53 8.48
CA ARG A 26 4.19 -20.05 9.26
C ARG A 26 3.20 -18.98 9.70
N THR A 27 3.54 -17.70 9.55
CA THR A 27 2.69 -16.59 10.01
C THR A 27 2.70 -15.45 9.00
N ALA A 28 1.56 -14.77 8.90
CA ALA A 28 1.40 -13.62 8.03
C ALA A 28 0.57 -12.57 8.76
N PHE A 29 1.29 -11.68 9.44
CA PHE A 29 0.74 -10.53 10.12
C PHE A 29 0.95 -9.29 9.27
N TYR A 30 -0.02 -8.40 9.28
CA TYR A 30 0.03 -7.13 8.60
C TYR A 30 -0.53 -6.01 9.46
N THR A 31 -0.04 -4.80 9.23
CA THR A 31 -0.56 -3.58 9.85
C THR A 31 -1.07 -2.65 8.75
N LEU A 32 -2.25 -2.08 8.96
CA LEU A 32 -2.86 -1.12 8.05
C LEU A 32 -2.07 0.19 8.06
N SER A 33 -1.54 0.56 6.90
CA SER A 33 -0.74 1.77 6.72
C SER A 33 -1.52 2.89 6.05
N ALA A 34 -2.43 2.54 5.14
CA ALA A 34 -3.32 3.50 4.50
C ALA A 34 -4.57 2.84 3.93
N PHE A 35 -5.59 3.63 3.64
CA PHE A 35 -6.72 3.21 2.84
C PHE A 35 -7.32 4.39 2.07
N VAL A 36 -8.01 4.07 0.98
CA VAL A 36 -8.71 5.04 0.13
C VAL A 36 -10.21 4.86 0.34
N VAL A 37 -10.92 5.98 0.40
CA VAL A 37 -12.39 6.03 0.40
C VAL A 37 -12.86 6.63 -0.93
N HIS A 38 -14.05 6.22 -1.35
CA HIS A 38 -14.73 6.78 -2.51
C HIS A 38 -16.08 7.36 -2.09
N ASP A 39 -16.21 8.68 -2.09
CA ASP A 39 -17.44 9.38 -1.78
C ASP A 39 -18.25 9.60 -3.06
N GLY A 40 -19.23 8.72 -3.28
CA GLY A 40 -20.08 8.75 -4.45
C GLY A 40 -21.05 7.57 -4.44
N SER A 41 -22.23 7.76 -5.02
CA SER A 41 -23.26 6.71 -5.15
C SER A 41 -23.13 5.87 -6.43
N SER A 42 -22.38 6.39 -7.41
CA SER A 42 -22.07 5.73 -8.68
C SER A 42 -20.63 5.20 -8.70
N PRO A 43 -20.35 4.08 -9.39
CA PRO A 43 -18.97 3.67 -9.67
C PRO A 43 -18.23 4.58 -10.65
N SER A 44 -18.96 5.35 -11.47
CA SER A 44 -18.39 6.18 -12.55
C SER A 44 -18.15 7.64 -12.15
N SER A 45 -18.47 8.02 -10.92
CA SER A 45 -18.36 9.39 -10.44
C SER A 45 -18.33 9.43 -8.92
N GLY A 46 -17.53 10.34 -8.38
CA GLY A 46 -17.44 10.58 -6.95
C GLY A 46 -16.14 11.33 -6.65
N HIS A 47 -15.76 11.27 -5.38
CA HIS A 47 -14.56 11.90 -4.87
C HIS A 47 -13.70 10.90 -4.12
N TYR A 48 -12.40 10.89 -4.39
CA TYR A 48 -11.47 9.99 -3.69
C TYR A 48 -10.73 10.77 -2.61
N ARG A 49 -10.68 10.19 -1.42
CA ARG A 49 -9.83 10.69 -0.32
C ARG A 49 -8.99 9.54 0.21
N ALA A 50 -7.83 9.85 0.76
CA ALA A 50 -6.96 8.86 1.37
C ALA A 50 -6.83 9.10 2.88
N PHE A 51 -6.66 8.02 3.62
CA PHE A 51 -6.32 8.03 5.03
C PHE A 51 -4.99 7.31 5.19
N ALA A 52 -4.00 7.98 5.79
CA ALA A 52 -2.66 7.43 5.98
C ALA A 52 -2.28 7.46 7.46
N HIS A 53 -1.66 6.37 7.93
CA HIS A 53 -1.12 6.25 9.26
C HIS A 53 0.39 6.53 9.21
N VAL A 54 0.79 7.69 9.74
CA VAL A 54 2.18 8.17 9.71
C VAL A 54 2.59 8.53 11.13
N CYS A 55 3.72 7.99 11.58
CA CYS A 55 4.28 8.25 12.91
C CYS A 55 3.25 8.09 14.06
N GLY A 56 2.42 7.04 14.00
CA GLY A 56 1.42 6.74 15.03
C GLY A 56 0.14 7.59 14.99
N LYS A 57 -0.07 8.37 13.92
CA LYS A 57 -1.22 9.26 13.76
C LYS A 57 -1.89 9.05 12.42
N TRP A 58 -3.21 9.23 12.40
CA TRP A 58 -4.00 9.18 11.16
C TRP A 58 -4.13 10.57 10.56
N PHE A 59 -4.01 10.63 9.24
CA PHE A 59 -4.22 11.83 8.44
C PHE A 59 -5.22 11.53 7.34
N GLU A 60 -6.20 12.42 7.17
CA GLU A 60 -7.06 12.50 6.01
C GLU A 60 -6.39 13.41 4.96
N CYS A 61 -6.12 12.85 3.79
CA CYS A 61 -5.63 13.55 2.61
C CYS A 61 -6.80 13.74 1.64
N ASN A 62 -7.28 14.98 1.56
CA ASN A 62 -8.38 15.41 0.71
C ASN A 62 -7.87 16.45 -0.28
N ASP A 63 -7.48 15.99 -1.46
CA ASP A 63 -6.80 16.78 -2.50
C ASP A 63 -5.58 17.53 -1.94
N HIS A 64 -5.68 18.85 -1.83
CA HIS A 64 -4.64 19.73 -1.34
C HIS A 64 -4.67 19.93 0.19
N THR A 65 -5.68 19.38 0.88
CA THR A 65 -5.87 19.52 2.33
C THR A 65 -5.44 18.23 3.03
N ILE A 66 -4.54 18.37 4.01
CA ILE A 66 -4.12 17.27 4.88
C ILE A 66 -4.53 17.62 6.30
N THR A 67 -5.34 16.76 6.92
CA THR A 67 -5.88 16.98 8.27
C THR A 67 -5.58 15.78 9.15
N MET A 68 -5.03 16.01 10.34
CA MET A 68 -4.88 14.96 11.34
C MET A 68 -6.26 14.57 11.89
N VAL A 69 -6.55 13.28 11.97
CA VAL A 69 -7.83 12.75 12.46
C VAL A 69 -7.62 11.75 13.58
N ALA A 70 -8.62 11.60 14.45
CA ALA A 70 -8.65 10.52 15.42
C ALA A 70 -8.77 9.17 14.71
N GLU A 71 -8.16 8.12 15.27
CA GLU A 71 -8.25 6.76 14.73
C GLU A 71 -9.71 6.31 14.58
N SER A 72 -10.57 6.58 15.58
CA SER A 72 -12.01 6.31 15.49
C SER A 72 -12.69 6.93 14.27
N ASN A 73 -12.25 8.11 13.85
CA ASN A 73 -12.83 8.81 12.70
C ASN A 73 -12.36 8.21 11.37
N ALA A 74 -11.11 7.76 11.31
CA ALA A 74 -10.57 7.02 10.17
C ALA A 74 -11.29 5.68 10.00
N PHE A 75 -11.43 4.90 11.08
CA PHE A 75 -12.06 3.59 11.03
C PHE A 75 -13.59 3.62 10.83
N ALA A 76 -14.24 4.76 11.08
CA ALA A 76 -15.66 4.95 10.77
C ALA A 76 -15.95 5.07 9.25
N GLN A 77 -14.94 5.21 8.40
CA GLN A 77 -15.14 5.41 6.96
C GLN A 77 -15.48 4.10 6.23
N CYS A 78 -16.15 4.22 5.08
CA CYS A 78 -16.34 3.10 4.15
C CYS A 78 -15.14 2.98 3.21
N GLY A 79 -14.11 2.24 3.64
CA GLY A 79 -12.91 1.99 2.85
C GLY A 79 -13.20 1.25 1.54
N TYR A 80 -12.45 1.61 0.49
CA TYR A 80 -12.55 1.05 -0.84
C TYR A 80 -11.30 0.23 -1.22
N LEU A 81 -10.11 0.77 -0.95
CA LEU A 81 -8.83 0.09 -1.15
C LEU A 81 -8.00 0.21 0.11
N PHE A 82 -7.35 -0.87 0.54
CA PHE A 82 -6.57 -0.93 1.77
C PHE A 82 -5.14 -1.34 1.48
N PHE A 83 -4.20 -0.68 2.16
CA PHE A 83 -2.76 -0.92 2.05
C PHE A 83 -2.25 -1.42 3.39
N TYR A 84 -1.77 -2.66 3.40
CA TYR A 84 -1.29 -3.37 4.56
C TYR A 84 0.18 -3.70 4.38
N ASP A 85 1.00 -3.26 5.32
CA ASP A 85 2.42 -3.61 5.34
C ASP A 85 2.64 -4.87 6.15
N ARG A 86 3.52 -5.74 5.67
CA ARG A 86 3.82 -7.00 6.33
C ARG A 86 4.61 -6.77 7.60
N PHE A 87 4.14 -7.34 8.69
CA PHE A 87 4.82 -7.36 9.97
C PHE A 87 5.48 -8.72 10.20
N PHE A 88 6.77 -8.71 10.53
CA PHE A 88 7.52 -9.91 10.91
C PHE A 88 7.83 -9.83 12.42
N PRO A 89 7.14 -10.61 13.26
CA PRO A 89 7.43 -10.62 14.69
C PRO A 89 8.84 -11.14 14.94
N THR A 90 9.65 -10.38 15.68
CA THR A 90 10.97 -10.84 16.10
C THR A 90 10.79 -11.95 17.14
N ILE A 91 11.24 -13.16 16.82
CA ILE A 91 11.23 -14.32 17.71
C ILE A 91 12.21 -14.05 18.86
N GLY A 92 11.76 -13.45 19.96
CA GLY A 92 12.65 -13.19 21.10
C GLY A 92 12.10 -12.34 22.26
N GLY A 93 11.05 -11.53 22.04
CA GLY A 93 10.36 -10.83 23.11
C GLY A 93 8.96 -11.39 23.27
N GLY A 94 8.55 -11.78 24.48
CA GLY A 94 7.19 -12.25 24.77
C GLY A 94 6.10 -11.17 24.68
N SER A 95 6.25 -10.21 23.77
CA SER A 95 5.25 -9.20 23.42
C SER A 95 4.42 -9.69 22.25
N GLU A 96 3.11 -9.43 22.30
CA GLU A 96 2.20 -9.69 21.18
C GLU A 96 2.75 -9.07 19.89
N PRO A 97 2.46 -9.67 18.72
CA PRO A 97 3.01 -9.23 17.43
C PRO A 97 2.63 -7.79 17.03
N PHE A 98 1.86 -7.06 17.82
CA PHE A 98 1.38 -5.73 17.47
C PHE A 98 1.81 -4.62 18.45
N ASP A 99 2.56 -4.95 19.50
CA ASP A 99 2.88 -4.03 20.61
C ASP A 99 4.21 -3.27 20.46
N THR A 100 4.99 -3.48 19.38
CA THR A 100 6.31 -2.85 19.22
C THR A 100 6.30 -1.71 18.20
N PRO A 101 6.78 -0.50 18.54
CA PRO A 101 7.03 0.55 17.57
C PRO A 101 8.12 0.08 16.61
N ASN A 102 7.77 0.00 15.33
CA ASN A 102 8.58 -0.52 14.25
C ASN A 102 9.68 0.48 13.84
N LEU A 103 10.63 0.78 14.73
CA LEU A 103 11.74 1.70 14.47
C LEU A 103 13.04 0.99 14.06
N VAL A 104 13.12 -0.33 14.22
CA VAL A 104 14.38 -1.08 14.02
C VAL A 104 14.53 -1.61 12.59
N ARG A 105 13.43 -1.80 11.85
CA ARG A 105 13.48 -2.37 10.49
C ARG A 105 13.66 -1.34 9.37
N GLU A 106 13.31 -0.08 9.62
CA GLU A 106 13.39 0.97 8.59
C GLU A 106 14.84 1.19 8.12
N VAL A 107 15.85 0.89 8.95
CA VAL A 107 17.27 1.02 8.57
C VAL A 107 17.84 -0.18 7.80
N ASP A 108 17.37 -1.41 8.05
CA ASP A 108 17.90 -2.60 7.38
C ASP A 108 17.22 -2.84 6.02
N ASP A 109 15.91 -2.61 5.93
CA ASP A 109 15.14 -2.80 4.69
C ASP A 109 15.38 -1.64 3.68
N LEU A 110 15.87 -0.47 4.12
CA LEU A 110 16.24 0.64 3.22
C LEU A 110 17.57 0.41 2.48
N MET A 111 18.48 -0.40 3.02
CA MET A 111 19.76 -0.66 2.35
C MET A 111 19.63 -1.61 1.15
N ASP A 112 18.59 -2.46 1.12
CA ASP A 112 18.37 -3.40 0.01
C ASP A 112 17.55 -2.80 -1.14
N VAL A 113 16.78 -1.71 -0.92
CA VAL A 113 15.88 -1.13 -1.93
C VAL A 113 16.56 -0.08 -2.81
N GLU A 114 17.59 0.62 -2.31
CA GLU A 114 18.31 1.64 -3.09
C GLU A 114 19.04 1.05 -4.31
N ASP A 115 19.61 -0.15 -4.20
CA ASP A 115 20.29 -0.83 -5.31
C ASP A 115 19.32 -1.23 -6.44
N ASP A 116 18.10 -1.66 -6.10
CA ASP A 116 17.07 -2.03 -7.09
C ASP A 116 16.45 -0.79 -7.76
N MET A 117 16.25 0.32 -7.03
CA MET A 117 15.67 1.55 -7.60
C MET A 117 16.59 2.30 -8.56
N LEU A 118 17.92 2.20 -8.39
CA LEU A 118 18.90 2.78 -9.32
C LEU A 118 19.02 1.96 -10.63
N SER A 119 18.49 0.74 -10.67
CA SER A 119 18.50 -0.11 -11.87
C SER A 119 17.35 0.18 -12.85
N LEU A 120 16.30 0.87 -12.40
CA LEU A 120 15.15 1.30 -13.19
C LEU A 120 15.37 2.68 -13.84
N GLU A 121 16.46 2.84 -14.58
CA GLU A 121 16.58 3.98 -15.50
C GLU A 121 15.53 3.85 -16.62
N TRP A 122 14.60 4.80 -16.64
CA TRP A 122 13.60 5.00 -17.68
C TRP A 122 14.25 5.11 -19.08
N LYS A 123 14.25 4.00 -19.84
CA LYS A 123 14.61 4.02 -21.27
C LYS A 123 13.43 4.56 -22.07
N SER A 124 13.54 5.82 -22.49
CA SER A 124 12.55 6.50 -23.34
C SER A 124 12.21 5.68 -24.60
N PRO A 125 10.94 5.61 -25.04
CA PRO A 125 10.59 4.90 -26.27
C PRO A 125 11.17 5.62 -27.51
N ARG A 126 12.07 4.94 -28.23
CA ARG A 126 12.53 5.38 -29.55
C ARG A 126 11.35 5.42 -30.53
N SER A 127 11.19 6.57 -31.17
CA SER A 127 10.29 6.83 -32.30
C SER A 127 10.35 5.71 -33.35
N LEU A 128 9.21 5.05 -33.58
CA LEU A 128 8.99 4.22 -34.76
C LEU A 128 8.85 5.14 -35.98
N ARG A 129 9.89 5.19 -36.83
CA ARG A 129 9.71 5.49 -38.25
C ARG A 129 9.88 4.18 -39.03
N PRO A 130 9.00 3.84 -39.97
CA PRO A 130 9.25 2.72 -40.86
C PRO A 130 10.35 3.12 -41.85
N SER A 131 11.35 2.25 -42.00
CA SER A 131 12.36 2.29 -43.04
C SER A 131 11.73 1.89 -44.38
N ASP A 132 11.52 2.86 -45.27
CA ASP A 132 11.41 2.58 -46.71
C ASP A 132 12.83 2.42 -47.25
N GLY A 133 13.16 1.19 -47.62
CA GLY A 133 14.27 0.89 -48.50
C GLY A 133 13.71 0.48 -49.85
N SER A 134 13.95 1.32 -50.85
CA SER A 134 14.07 0.87 -52.24
C SER A 134 15.39 1.38 -52.83
N ASP A 135 16.20 0.39 -53.16
CA ASP A 135 17.45 0.40 -53.92
C ASP A 135 17.20 0.82 -55.37
N VAL A 136 18.12 1.58 -55.99
CA VAL A 136 18.70 1.24 -57.30
C VAL A 136 19.80 2.24 -57.70
N SER A 137 20.93 1.68 -58.10
CA SER A 137 22.12 2.32 -58.66
C SER A 137 21.91 2.84 -60.09
N MET A 138 22.48 4.00 -60.41
CA MET A 138 23.41 4.26 -61.55
C MET A 138 23.90 5.71 -61.49
#